data_AF-A0A8H6HI95-F1
#
_entry.id   AF-A0A8H6HI95-F1
#
_cell.length_a   1.000
_cell.length_b   1.000
_cell.length_c   1.000
_cell.angle_alpha   90.00
_cell.angle_beta   90.00
_cell.angle_gamma   90.00
#
_symmetry.space_group_name_H-M   'P 1'
#
loop_
_entity.id
_entity.type
_entity.pdbx_description
1 polymer ?
#
loop_
_entity_poly.entity_id
_entity_poly.type
_entity_poly.pdbx_seq_one_letter_code
_entity_poly.pdbx_strand_id
1 'polypeptide(L)'
;MSITLKQLQKLSSMRFSSKEVTLKDLLHNITSSSGRFILKRSTQTLSAYLIWDTFHEEYALCTHSFVVRYATPLDTGNFCPDGAAPPMDFKGQMRKSEPSMAAQVSLTFDAKVEPTLHETLSSLEEWGTSVGGFPIDNLTRNHWNTPQSVANQGRFTVSSALFQRRTGFNVVNDRYTVPYDVHPWIANACVPHNPSWIPNPNLARFMHRKPNNVLVEISESKNPKLVTGDVVVMTFKIVFNTMGTVWQMAFVPIQVIRMGQIDPSAFGAIDSSEDHSKLELPKPGERLRAIPDTVQAAARAPLPEIKNVKPSSSDRVASPEVPADDASDADSSASYEDESDKASPRHTAVDDDASPWQPSPLSEDSPRADALDSPGIYVDDDSFTAGVSTHEPRAKQDEGVDLSQPLSQAKEDTGVEPSDSQATSAKSRGRSTKRNSGGVPSGRAKRARVRD
;
A
#
# COMPACT_ATOMS: atom_id res chain seq x y z
N MET A 1 21.52 1.91 9.67
CA MET A 1 22.29 2.52 8.57
C MET A 1 21.57 3.79 8.18
N SER A 2 22.26 4.93 8.19
CA SER A 2 21.67 6.21 7.74
C SER A 2 21.62 6.25 6.21
N ILE A 3 20.48 6.64 5.65
CA ILE A 3 20.22 6.73 4.22
C ILE A 3 20.06 8.20 3.83
N THR A 4 20.83 8.61 2.83
CA THR A 4 20.76 9.94 2.21
C THR A 4 19.68 10.01 1.13
N LEU A 5 19.24 11.22 0.75
CA LEU A 5 18.27 11.42 -0.34
C LEU A 5 18.75 10.83 -1.69
N LYS A 6 20.05 10.95 -2.00
CA LYS A 6 20.62 10.32 -3.21
C LYS A 6 20.53 8.79 -3.17
N GLN A 7 20.72 8.20 -1.98
CA GLN A 7 20.55 6.76 -1.82
C GLN A 7 19.08 6.35 -1.92
N LEU A 8 18.14 7.19 -1.45
CA LEU A 8 16.70 6.94 -1.61
C LEU A 8 16.34 6.81 -3.10
N GLN A 9 16.79 7.72 -3.96
CA GLN A 9 16.59 7.63 -5.42
C GLN A 9 17.22 6.37 -6.04
N LYS A 10 18.33 5.88 -5.49
CA LYS A 10 18.90 4.60 -5.93
C LYS A 10 18.04 3.42 -5.49
N LEU A 11 17.45 3.49 -4.30
CA LEU A 11 16.56 2.46 -3.77
C LEU A 11 15.24 2.39 -4.52
N SER A 12 14.72 3.50 -5.07
CA SER A 12 13.50 3.47 -5.90
C SER A 12 13.67 2.71 -7.21
N SER A 13 14.92 2.47 -7.64
CA SER A 13 15.23 1.63 -8.81
C SER A 13 15.61 0.19 -8.44
N MET A 14 15.49 -0.18 -7.16
CA MET A 14 15.83 -1.53 -6.69
C MET A 14 14.70 -2.51 -6.95
N ARG A 15 15.09 -3.74 -7.34
CA ARG A 15 14.20 -4.90 -7.50
C ARG A 15 14.81 -6.10 -6.76
N PHE A 16 13.94 -7.00 -6.30
CA PHE A 16 14.26 -8.24 -5.61
C PHE A 16 13.90 -9.49 -6.43
N SER A 17 13.12 -9.34 -7.49
CA SER A 17 12.79 -10.40 -8.45
C SER A 17 12.87 -9.90 -9.90
N SER A 18 13.11 -10.81 -10.84
CA SER A 18 13.09 -10.50 -12.28
C SER A 18 11.70 -10.12 -12.81
N LYS A 19 10.65 -10.60 -12.13
CA LYS A 19 9.25 -10.30 -12.42
C LYS A 19 8.83 -8.89 -12.03
N GLU A 20 9.62 -8.22 -11.19
CA GLU A 20 9.30 -6.89 -10.72
C GLU A 20 9.69 -5.83 -11.76
N VAL A 21 8.88 -4.78 -11.81
CA VAL A 21 9.13 -3.55 -12.56
C VAL A 21 9.25 -2.40 -11.54
N THR A 22 10.15 -1.45 -11.78
CA THR A 22 10.18 -0.25 -10.92
C THR A 22 8.99 0.63 -11.28
N LEU A 23 8.48 1.40 -10.32
CA LEU A 23 7.35 2.30 -10.58
C LEU A 23 7.65 3.30 -11.72
N LYS A 24 8.91 3.76 -11.80
CA LYS A 24 9.40 4.61 -12.89
C LYS A 24 9.40 3.90 -14.25
N ASP A 25 9.86 2.65 -14.31
CA ASP A 25 9.89 1.90 -15.56
C ASP A 25 8.48 1.54 -16.03
N LEU A 26 7.56 1.22 -15.10
CA LEU A 26 6.15 1.03 -15.42
C LEU A 26 5.60 2.28 -16.08
N LEU A 27 5.79 3.45 -15.45
CA LEU A 27 5.31 4.72 -15.96
C LEU A 27 5.87 5.00 -17.37
N HIS A 28 7.17 4.81 -17.56
CA HIS A 28 7.79 4.98 -18.87
C HIS A 28 7.17 4.08 -19.94
N ASN A 29 6.86 2.82 -19.63
CA ASN A 29 6.28 1.88 -20.57
C ASN A 29 4.83 2.21 -20.94
N ILE A 30 4.01 2.62 -19.96
CA ILE A 30 2.62 3.00 -20.23
C ILE A 30 2.53 4.29 -21.06
N THR A 31 3.40 5.27 -20.79
CA THR A 31 3.40 6.54 -21.53
C THR A 31 4.01 6.42 -22.92
N SER A 32 4.94 5.47 -23.13
CA SER A 32 5.58 5.24 -24.42
C SER A 32 4.79 4.30 -25.33
N SER A 33 3.57 3.90 -24.93
CA SER A 33 2.70 2.98 -25.67
C SER A 33 3.39 1.66 -26.06
N SER A 34 4.23 1.10 -25.17
CA SER A 34 5.01 -0.11 -25.50
C SER A 34 4.15 -1.37 -25.66
N GLY A 35 2.88 -1.33 -25.24
CA GLY A 35 1.97 -2.49 -25.25
C GLY A 35 2.29 -3.55 -24.20
N ARG A 36 3.35 -3.38 -23.42
CA ARG A 36 3.74 -4.33 -22.37
C ARG A 36 2.73 -4.38 -21.22
N PHE A 37 2.14 -3.24 -20.87
CA PHE A 37 1.20 -3.16 -19.77
C PHE A 37 -0.18 -2.78 -20.27
N ILE A 38 -1.18 -3.55 -19.86
CA ILE A 38 -2.59 -3.30 -20.18
C ILE A 38 -3.40 -3.25 -18.90
N LEU A 39 -4.51 -2.52 -18.90
CA LEU A 39 -5.47 -2.57 -17.81
C LEU A 39 -6.42 -3.75 -18.06
N LYS A 40 -6.46 -4.71 -17.14
CA LYS A 40 -7.27 -5.93 -17.26
C LYS A 40 -8.22 -6.05 -16.07
N ARG A 41 -9.50 -6.29 -16.34
CA ARG A 41 -10.48 -6.57 -15.28
C ARG A 41 -10.13 -7.88 -14.57
N SER A 42 -10.17 -7.87 -13.24
CA SER A 42 -9.99 -9.07 -12.44
C SER A 42 -11.11 -10.07 -12.73
N THR A 43 -10.75 -11.34 -12.84
CA THR A 43 -11.72 -12.44 -12.97
C THR A 43 -12.37 -12.79 -11.63
N GLN A 44 -11.71 -12.43 -10.52
CA GLN A 44 -12.17 -12.79 -9.16
C GLN A 44 -12.99 -11.66 -8.55
N THR A 45 -12.50 -10.43 -8.68
CA THR A 45 -13.18 -9.23 -8.16
C THR A 45 -13.65 -8.40 -9.34
N LEU A 46 -14.90 -8.56 -9.76
CA LEU A 46 -15.44 -7.85 -10.94
C LEU A 46 -15.41 -6.32 -10.80
N SER A 47 -15.28 -5.80 -9.59
CA SER A 47 -15.06 -4.38 -9.30
C SER A 47 -13.61 -3.93 -9.43
N ALA A 48 -12.64 -4.81 -9.71
CA ALA A 48 -11.23 -4.48 -9.74
C ALA A 48 -10.65 -4.60 -11.14
N TYR A 49 -9.81 -3.63 -11.51
CA TYR A 49 -8.96 -3.66 -12.69
C TYR A 49 -7.51 -3.61 -12.23
N LEU A 50 -6.68 -4.51 -12.76
CA LEU A 50 -5.26 -4.58 -12.43
C LEU A 50 -4.42 -4.21 -13.66
N ILE A 51 -3.25 -3.64 -13.41
CA ILE A 51 -2.23 -3.53 -14.44
C ILE A 51 -1.68 -4.93 -14.69
N TRP A 52 -1.81 -5.41 -15.92
CA TRP A 52 -1.37 -6.73 -16.38
C TRP A 52 -0.10 -6.59 -17.21
N ASP A 53 0.94 -7.34 -16.86
CA ASP A 53 2.19 -7.43 -17.63
C ASP A 53 2.02 -8.52 -18.70
N THR A 54 1.90 -8.11 -19.96
CA THR A 54 1.70 -9.02 -21.10
C THR A 54 2.92 -9.91 -21.35
N PHE A 55 4.11 -9.49 -20.90
CA PHE A 55 5.32 -10.29 -21.05
C PHE A 55 5.37 -11.48 -20.08
N HIS A 56 4.91 -11.29 -18.84
CA HIS A 56 4.91 -12.33 -17.82
C HIS A 56 3.56 -13.06 -17.67
N GLU A 57 2.53 -12.60 -18.38
CA GLU A 57 1.16 -13.11 -18.29
C GLU A 57 0.62 -13.14 -16.84
N GLU A 58 0.95 -12.10 -16.07
CA GLU A 58 0.50 -11.92 -14.69
C GLU A 58 0.26 -10.44 -14.38
N TYR A 59 -0.28 -10.11 -13.21
CA TYR A 59 -0.38 -8.72 -12.78
C TYR A 59 1.01 -8.12 -12.54
N ALA A 60 1.19 -6.86 -12.90
CA ALA A 60 2.47 -6.17 -12.76
C ALA A 60 2.84 -6.00 -11.29
N LEU A 61 4.00 -6.53 -10.91
CA LEU A 61 4.61 -6.34 -9.59
C LEU A 61 5.50 -5.10 -9.63
N CYS A 62 5.03 -4.02 -9.00
CA CYS A 62 5.74 -2.75 -8.95
C CYS A 62 6.64 -2.69 -7.71
N THR A 63 7.78 -2.03 -7.85
CA THR A 63 8.71 -1.75 -6.75
C THR A 63 8.97 -0.27 -6.64
N HIS A 64 9.01 0.24 -5.41
CA HIS A 64 9.35 1.63 -5.14
C HIS A 64 9.86 1.82 -3.71
N SER A 65 10.69 2.84 -3.48
CA SER A 65 11.18 3.16 -2.14
C SER A 65 10.34 4.26 -1.49
N PHE A 66 9.99 4.07 -0.23
CA PHE A 66 9.21 5.04 0.54
C PHE A 66 9.89 5.35 1.88
N VAL A 67 9.55 6.51 2.43
CA VAL A 67 9.92 6.90 3.78
C VAL A 67 8.69 6.75 4.68
N VAL A 68 8.77 5.88 5.68
CA VAL A 68 7.68 5.62 6.62
C VAL A 68 7.46 6.84 7.48
N ARG A 69 6.22 7.33 7.49
CA ARG A 69 5.74 8.37 8.42
C ARG A 69 5.02 7.74 9.60
N TYR A 70 4.20 6.74 9.34
CA TYR A 70 3.42 6.02 10.34
C TYR A 70 3.17 4.58 9.88
N ALA A 71 3.09 3.65 10.83
CA ALA A 71 2.65 2.28 10.61
C ALA A 71 1.82 1.82 11.81
N THR A 72 0.72 1.12 11.56
CA THR A 72 0.06 0.35 12.62
C THR A 72 0.95 -0.83 13.04
N PRO A 73 0.69 -1.49 14.18
CA PRO A 73 1.33 -2.77 14.48
C PRO A 73 1.24 -3.73 13.28
N LEU A 74 2.35 -4.39 12.95
CA LEU A 74 2.47 -5.16 11.70
C LEU A 74 1.78 -6.54 11.80
N ASP A 75 1.58 -7.00 13.03
CA ASP A 75 0.99 -8.29 13.40
C ASP A 75 -0.51 -8.21 13.66
N THR A 76 -0.98 -7.12 14.27
CA THR A 76 -2.41 -6.93 14.61
C THR A 76 -3.09 -5.82 13.83
N GLY A 77 -2.35 -5.03 13.06
CA GLY A 77 -2.87 -3.85 12.34
C GLY A 77 -3.72 -2.97 13.24
N ASN A 78 -4.90 -2.62 12.76
CA ASN A 78 -5.91 -1.88 13.52
C ASN A 78 -6.96 -2.77 14.24
N PHE A 79 -6.74 -4.08 14.29
CA PHE A 79 -7.62 -5.02 14.97
C PHE A 79 -7.25 -5.15 16.45
N CYS A 80 -8.22 -4.95 17.33
CA CYS A 80 -8.07 -5.14 18.77
C CYS A 80 -9.39 -5.64 19.36
N PRO A 81 -9.47 -6.93 19.72
CA PRO A 81 -10.71 -7.53 20.24
C PRO A 81 -11.14 -6.87 21.55
N ASP A 82 -12.40 -7.03 21.92
CA ASP A 82 -12.92 -6.46 23.16
C ASP A 82 -12.26 -7.04 24.41
N GLY A 83 -11.99 -6.16 25.37
CA GLY A 83 -11.25 -6.48 26.60
C GLY A 83 -9.72 -6.52 26.45
N ALA A 84 -9.17 -6.57 25.22
CA ALA A 84 -7.74 -6.44 25.02
C ALA A 84 -7.28 -4.98 25.18
N ALA A 85 -6.09 -4.79 25.74
CA ALA A 85 -5.48 -3.47 25.81
C ALA A 85 -5.00 -3.06 24.40
N PRO A 86 -5.48 -1.93 23.85
CA PRO A 86 -5.00 -1.48 22.56
C PRO A 86 -3.51 -1.11 22.65
N PRO A 87 -2.76 -1.23 21.56
CA PRO A 87 -1.40 -0.67 21.47
C PRO A 87 -1.38 0.80 21.92
N MET A 88 -0.29 1.26 22.56
CA MET A 88 -0.27 2.60 23.17
C MET A 88 -0.56 3.75 22.18
N ASP A 89 -0.21 3.59 20.90
CA ASP A 89 -0.31 4.63 19.88
C ASP A 89 -1.65 4.63 19.13
N PHE A 90 -2.65 3.95 19.67
CA PHE A 90 -3.86 3.59 18.96
C PHE A 90 -4.98 4.61 19.19
N LYS A 91 -5.33 5.41 18.17
CA LYS A 91 -6.49 6.30 18.25
C LYS A 91 -7.77 5.45 18.23
N GLY A 92 -8.62 5.57 19.25
CA GLY A 92 -9.80 4.71 19.43
C GLY A 92 -10.73 4.61 18.21
N GLN A 93 -10.81 5.67 17.40
CA GLN A 93 -11.62 5.69 16.16
C GLN A 93 -11.13 4.73 15.07
N MET A 94 -9.84 4.38 15.07
CA MET A 94 -9.28 3.46 14.07
C MET A 94 -9.47 2.00 14.46
N ARG A 95 -9.97 1.72 15.68
CA ARG A 95 -10.03 0.38 16.25
C ARG A 95 -11.14 -0.41 15.60
N LYS A 96 -10.81 -1.63 15.17
CA LYS A 96 -11.79 -2.63 14.78
C LYS A 96 -11.80 -3.74 15.82
N SER A 97 -12.92 -3.88 16.52
CA SER A 97 -13.14 -4.94 17.51
C SER A 97 -13.63 -6.24 16.87
N GLU A 98 -14.23 -6.15 15.69
CA GLU A 98 -14.76 -7.29 14.93
C GLU A 98 -13.91 -7.58 13.68
N PRO A 99 -13.76 -8.87 13.30
CA PRO A 99 -13.08 -9.24 12.07
C PRO A 99 -13.87 -8.71 10.88
N SER A 100 -13.18 -7.99 10.01
CA SER A 100 -13.76 -7.40 8.80
C SER A 100 -12.65 -7.07 7.81
N MET A 101 -13.02 -6.76 6.57
CA MET A 101 -12.05 -6.23 5.62
C MET A 101 -11.46 -4.91 6.12
N ALA A 102 -12.23 -4.10 6.88
CA ALA A 102 -11.75 -2.83 7.44
C ALA A 102 -10.67 -2.99 8.52
N ALA A 103 -10.40 -4.21 8.98
CA ALA A 103 -9.28 -4.52 9.85
C ALA A 103 -8.01 -4.78 9.01
N GLN A 104 -7.01 -3.91 9.14
CA GLN A 104 -5.86 -3.77 8.24
C GLN A 104 -4.58 -3.35 8.96
N VAL A 105 -3.45 -3.71 8.36
CA VAL A 105 -2.18 -3.04 8.58
C VAL A 105 -2.12 -1.83 7.65
N SER A 106 -1.92 -0.64 8.19
CA SER A 106 -1.78 0.60 7.41
C SER A 106 -0.38 1.16 7.50
N LEU A 107 0.16 1.60 6.37
CA LEU A 107 1.44 2.28 6.23
C LEU A 107 1.20 3.64 5.60
N THR A 108 1.62 4.71 6.27
CA THR A 108 1.61 6.05 5.71
C THR A 108 3.05 6.45 5.39
N PHE A 109 3.26 6.89 4.17
CA PHE A 109 4.54 7.36 3.67
C PHE A 109 4.58 8.89 3.59
N ASP A 110 5.77 9.45 3.81
CA ASP A 110 6.02 10.88 3.63
C ASP A 110 6.28 11.19 2.15
N ALA A 111 5.23 11.68 1.48
CA ALA A 111 5.31 12.04 0.06
C ALA A 111 6.06 13.35 -0.19
N LYS A 112 6.38 14.14 0.86
CA LYS A 112 7.17 15.38 0.70
C LYS A 112 8.64 15.08 0.40
N VAL A 113 9.14 13.96 0.90
CA VAL A 113 10.53 13.54 0.69
C VAL A 113 10.76 13.09 -0.75
N GLU A 114 9.70 12.65 -1.42
CA GLU A 114 9.78 12.13 -2.78
C GLU A 114 8.71 12.80 -3.67
N PRO A 115 8.99 14.01 -4.18
CA PRO A 115 8.03 14.76 -4.97
C PRO A 115 7.55 14.00 -6.21
N THR A 116 8.36 13.12 -6.79
CA THR A 116 7.98 12.36 -7.99
C THR A 116 6.80 11.41 -7.80
N LEU A 117 6.44 11.07 -6.55
CA LEU A 117 5.32 10.18 -6.28
C LEU A 117 3.99 10.77 -6.75
N HIS A 118 3.73 12.07 -6.48
CA HIS A 118 2.44 12.66 -6.87
C HIS A 118 2.30 12.77 -8.40
N GLU A 119 3.37 13.13 -9.11
CA GLU A 119 3.40 13.13 -10.58
C GLU A 119 3.12 11.73 -11.13
N THR A 120 3.75 10.71 -10.54
CA THR A 120 3.55 9.32 -10.94
C THR A 120 2.12 8.86 -10.71
N LEU A 121 1.52 9.21 -9.57
CA LEU A 121 0.11 8.91 -9.29
C LEU A 121 -0.80 9.60 -10.31
N SER A 122 -0.56 10.87 -10.66
CA SER A 122 -1.33 11.60 -11.67
C SER A 122 -1.27 10.91 -13.03
N SER A 123 -0.08 10.55 -13.50
CA SER A 123 0.08 9.90 -14.79
C SER A 123 -0.51 8.48 -14.84
N LEU A 124 -0.47 7.74 -13.73
CA LEU A 124 -1.13 6.44 -13.63
C LEU A 124 -2.65 6.56 -13.68
N GLU A 125 -3.22 7.56 -13.00
CA GLU A 125 -4.67 7.81 -13.05
C GLU A 125 -5.11 8.26 -14.44
N GLU A 126 -4.40 9.21 -15.04
CA GLU A 126 -4.66 9.68 -16.40
C GLU A 126 -4.62 8.51 -17.39
N TRP A 127 -3.55 7.70 -17.36
CA TRP A 127 -3.43 6.51 -18.19
C TRP A 127 -4.58 5.53 -17.93
N GLY A 128 -4.88 5.20 -16.67
CA GLY A 128 -5.94 4.26 -16.33
C GLY A 128 -7.30 4.68 -16.87
N THR A 129 -7.65 5.97 -16.75
CA THR A 129 -8.90 6.54 -17.28
C THR A 129 -8.93 6.70 -18.80
N SER A 130 -7.77 6.65 -19.47
CA SER A 130 -7.70 6.68 -20.93
C SER A 130 -7.96 5.31 -21.58
N VAL A 131 -7.89 4.21 -20.80
CA VAL A 131 -8.13 2.86 -21.32
C VAL A 131 -9.63 2.65 -21.51
N GLY A 132 -10.05 2.38 -22.75
CA GLY A 132 -11.45 2.12 -23.10
C GLY A 132 -12.09 1.07 -22.19
N GLY A 133 -13.25 1.40 -21.62
CA GLY A 133 -13.96 0.55 -20.66
C GLY A 133 -13.62 0.78 -19.19
N PHE A 134 -12.73 1.74 -18.88
CA PHE A 134 -12.52 2.24 -17.52
C PHE A 134 -12.43 3.78 -17.47
N PRO A 135 -13.07 4.45 -16.50
CA PRO A 135 -14.03 3.89 -15.54
C PRO A 135 -15.30 3.47 -16.28
N ILE A 136 -15.90 2.34 -15.87
CA ILE A 136 -17.22 1.95 -16.38
C ILE A 136 -18.25 2.90 -15.74
N ASP A 137 -19.03 3.61 -16.56
CA ASP A 137 -20.21 4.41 -16.17
C ASP A 137 -19.98 5.64 -15.26
N ASN A 138 -19.46 6.75 -15.78
CA ASN A 138 -19.45 8.09 -15.13
C ASN A 138 -19.07 8.08 -13.62
N LEU A 139 -18.28 7.11 -13.17
CA LEU A 139 -17.96 6.94 -11.76
C LEU A 139 -17.11 8.10 -11.29
N THR A 140 -17.44 8.60 -10.10
CA THR A 140 -16.69 9.71 -9.49
C THR A 140 -15.41 9.18 -8.85
N ARG A 141 -14.27 9.85 -9.07
CA ARG A 141 -13.02 9.49 -8.37
C ARG A 141 -13.15 9.76 -6.87
N ASN A 142 -12.92 8.76 -6.04
CA ASN A 142 -12.84 8.91 -4.58
C ASN A 142 -11.71 9.92 -4.22
N HIS A 143 -11.93 10.82 -3.26
CA HIS A 143 -10.94 11.83 -2.88
C HIS A 143 -9.77 11.30 -2.02
N TRP A 144 -9.89 10.10 -1.49
CA TRP A 144 -8.84 9.45 -0.70
C TRP A 144 -7.63 9.08 -1.58
N ASN A 145 -6.43 9.43 -1.12
CA ASN A 145 -5.14 9.20 -1.79
C ASN A 145 -5.09 9.66 -3.26
N THR A 146 -5.85 10.69 -3.65
CA THR A 146 -5.68 11.30 -4.98
C THR A 146 -4.33 11.99 -5.08
N PRO A 147 -3.77 12.17 -6.29
CA PRO A 147 -2.53 12.92 -6.49
C PRO A 147 -2.58 14.31 -5.83
N GLN A 148 -3.72 15.00 -5.96
CA GLN A 148 -3.93 16.30 -5.32
C GLN A 148 -3.94 16.22 -3.79
N SER A 149 -4.61 15.22 -3.22
CA SER A 149 -4.62 15.01 -1.76
C SER A 149 -3.21 14.71 -1.24
N VAL A 150 -2.47 13.86 -1.94
CA VAL A 150 -1.07 13.51 -1.61
C VAL A 150 -0.16 14.74 -1.71
N ALA A 151 -0.29 15.55 -2.76
CA ALA A 151 0.47 16.80 -2.92
C ALA A 151 0.17 17.80 -1.79
N ASN A 152 -1.11 17.96 -1.42
CA ASN A 152 -1.54 18.90 -0.38
C ASN A 152 -1.13 18.44 1.03
N GLN A 153 -1.34 17.17 1.35
CA GLN A 153 -1.12 16.63 2.69
C GLN A 153 0.32 16.15 2.92
N GLY A 154 1.04 15.82 1.85
CA GLY A 154 2.36 15.19 1.92
C GLY A 154 2.31 13.79 2.53
N ARG A 155 1.18 13.09 2.40
CA ARG A 155 0.95 11.76 2.99
C ARG A 155 0.36 10.86 1.93
N PHE A 156 0.89 9.65 1.80
CA PHE A 156 0.34 8.60 0.96
C PHE A 156 0.15 7.33 1.80
N THR A 157 -1.07 6.82 1.92
CA THR A 157 -1.36 5.67 2.80
C THR A 157 -1.70 4.43 2.00
N VAL A 158 -1.06 3.31 2.30
CA VAL A 158 -1.41 2.00 1.75
C VAL A 158 -1.84 1.08 2.88
N SER A 159 -2.61 0.05 2.54
CA SER A 159 -3.14 -0.87 3.53
C SER A 159 -3.15 -2.31 3.04
N SER A 160 -3.04 -3.25 3.98
CA SER A 160 -3.17 -4.69 3.77
C SER A 160 -4.21 -5.25 4.72
N ALA A 161 -5.22 -5.96 4.22
CA ALA A 161 -6.26 -6.56 5.07
C ALA A 161 -5.68 -7.64 5.97
N LEU A 162 -6.13 -7.70 7.22
CA LEU A 162 -5.79 -8.78 8.15
C LEU A 162 -6.66 -10.02 7.94
N PHE A 163 -7.89 -9.83 7.46
CA PHE A 163 -8.88 -10.88 7.29
C PHE A 163 -9.27 -11.01 5.82
N GLN A 164 -9.60 -12.23 5.41
CA GLN A 164 -10.24 -12.54 4.13
C GLN A 164 -11.54 -13.30 4.41
N ARG A 165 -12.55 -13.09 3.56
CA ARG A 165 -13.78 -13.87 3.65
C ARG A 165 -13.47 -15.35 3.41
N ARG A 166 -14.08 -16.21 4.23
CA ARG A 166 -14.04 -17.65 3.99
C ARG A 166 -14.76 -17.99 2.69
N THR A 167 -14.12 -18.81 1.87
CA THR A 167 -14.70 -19.43 0.68
C THR A 167 -14.49 -20.95 0.75
N GLY A 168 -15.12 -21.70 -0.16
CA GLY A 168 -14.84 -23.14 -0.30
C GLY A 168 -13.43 -23.43 -0.84
N PHE A 169 -12.73 -22.42 -1.37
CA PHE A 169 -11.41 -22.56 -1.98
C PHE A 169 -10.27 -22.31 -0.99
N ASN A 170 -10.47 -21.38 -0.04
CA ASN A 170 -9.42 -21.00 0.92
C ASN A 170 -9.51 -21.72 2.28
N VAL A 171 -10.53 -22.56 2.49
CA VAL A 171 -10.68 -23.41 3.68
C VAL A 171 -11.03 -24.84 3.29
N VAL A 172 -10.22 -25.78 3.78
CA VAL A 172 -10.45 -27.23 3.61
C VAL A 172 -10.57 -27.87 4.98
N ASN A 173 -11.68 -28.57 5.25
CA ASN A 173 -11.95 -29.22 6.55
C ASN A 173 -11.83 -28.27 7.75
N ASP A 174 -12.41 -27.07 7.64
CA ASP A 174 -12.34 -26.00 8.66
C ASP A 174 -10.91 -25.59 9.05
N ARG A 175 -9.95 -25.79 8.14
CA ARG A 175 -8.56 -25.34 8.30
C ARG A 175 -8.18 -24.42 7.16
N TYR A 176 -7.51 -23.33 7.52
CA TYR A 176 -6.83 -22.43 6.59
C TYR A 176 -5.32 -22.67 6.66
N THR A 177 -4.61 -22.26 5.62
CA THR A 177 -3.15 -22.23 5.58
C THR A 177 -2.72 -20.84 5.18
N VAL A 178 -1.85 -20.22 5.98
CA VAL A 178 -1.24 -18.93 5.65
C VAL A 178 0.28 -19.04 5.77
N PRO A 179 1.06 -18.29 4.98
CA PRO A 179 2.52 -18.43 4.91
C PRO A 179 3.25 -17.66 6.02
N TYR A 180 2.61 -17.40 7.16
CA TYR A 180 3.13 -16.60 8.26
C TYR A 180 2.52 -17.00 9.61
N ASP A 181 3.17 -16.60 10.71
CA ASP A 181 2.67 -16.82 12.06
C ASP A 181 1.51 -15.87 12.38
N VAL A 182 0.33 -16.44 12.64
CA VAL A 182 -0.89 -15.66 12.92
C VAL A 182 -0.92 -15.22 14.37
N HIS A 183 -1.10 -13.92 14.61
CA HIS A 183 -1.26 -13.39 15.95
C HIS A 183 -2.49 -14.02 16.65
N PRO A 184 -2.42 -14.39 17.95
CA PRO A 184 -3.52 -15.07 18.64
C PRO A 184 -4.87 -14.34 18.56
N TRP A 185 -4.87 -13.00 18.55
CA TRP A 185 -6.11 -12.23 18.38
C TRP A 185 -6.80 -12.52 17.05
N ILE A 186 -6.03 -12.58 15.96
CA ILE A 186 -6.55 -12.84 14.62
C ILE A 186 -7.00 -14.29 14.54
N ALA A 187 -6.18 -15.23 15.03
CA ALA A 187 -6.54 -16.65 15.05
C ALA A 187 -7.86 -16.91 15.80
N ASN A 188 -8.05 -16.26 16.96
CA ASN A 188 -9.26 -16.38 17.78
C ASN A 188 -10.49 -15.72 17.14
N ALA A 189 -10.30 -14.82 16.17
CA ALA A 189 -11.38 -14.14 15.45
C ALA A 189 -11.73 -14.81 14.11
N CYS A 190 -11.12 -15.95 13.80
CA CYS A 190 -11.27 -16.72 12.56
C CYS A 190 -11.82 -18.13 12.84
N VAL A 191 -12.02 -18.93 11.79
CA VAL A 191 -12.36 -20.36 11.90
C VAL A 191 -11.39 -21.06 12.86
N PRO A 192 -11.88 -21.92 13.79
CA PRO A 192 -13.26 -22.39 13.94
C PRO A 192 -14.18 -21.44 14.72
N HIS A 193 -13.67 -20.37 15.32
CA HIS A 193 -14.43 -19.48 16.20
C HIS A 193 -15.35 -18.52 15.45
N ASN A 194 -14.96 -18.07 14.26
CA ASN A 194 -15.79 -17.29 13.36
C ASN A 194 -15.83 -17.94 11.97
N PRO A 195 -16.97 -18.50 11.53
CA PRO A 195 -17.04 -19.23 10.27
C PRO A 195 -16.92 -18.33 9.04
N SER A 196 -17.07 -17.02 9.16
CA SER A 196 -17.07 -16.10 8.01
C SER A 196 -15.67 -15.62 7.60
N TRP A 197 -14.66 -15.79 8.46
CA TRP A 197 -13.36 -15.14 8.30
C TRP A 197 -12.19 -16.09 8.50
N ILE A 198 -11.14 -15.87 7.71
CA ILE A 198 -9.81 -16.45 7.89
C ILE A 198 -8.76 -15.34 7.94
N PRO A 199 -7.56 -15.60 8.49
CA PRO A 199 -6.44 -14.69 8.32
C PRO A 199 -6.12 -14.54 6.83
N ASN A 200 -5.85 -13.32 6.37
CA ASN A 200 -5.59 -13.06 4.97
C ASN A 200 -4.26 -13.70 4.53
N PRO A 201 -4.23 -14.72 3.65
CA PRO A 201 -2.99 -15.34 3.17
C PRO A 201 -2.10 -14.36 2.39
N ASN A 202 -2.69 -13.28 1.87
CA ASN A 202 -2.00 -12.23 1.12
C ASN A 202 -1.63 -11.01 1.98
N LEU A 203 -1.58 -11.17 3.30
CA LEU A 203 -1.06 -10.12 4.18
C LEU A 203 0.36 -9.75 3.74
N ALA A 204 0.64 -8.44 3.66
CA ALA A 204 1.95 -7.95 3.25
C ALA A 204 3.06 -8.53 4.14
N ARG A 205 4.14 -9.01 3.54
CA ARG A 205 5.29 -9.54 4.27
C ARG A 205 6.25 -8.43 4.67
N PHE A 206 6.59 -8.35 5.95
CA PHE A 206 7.50 -7.33 6.47
C PHE A 206 8.87 -7.92 6.76
N MET A 207 9.88 -7.41 6.06
CA MET A 207 11.25 -7.91 6.12
C MET A 207 12.22 -6.81 6.56
N HIS A 208 13.37 -7.20 7.06
CA HIS A 208 14.50 -6.33 7.36
C HIS A 208 15.75 -6.80 6.62
N ARG A 209 16.40 -5.88 5.90
CA ARG A 209 17.70 -6.14 5.26
C ARG A 209 18.83 -5.96 6.28
N LYS A 210 19.53 -7.06 6.59
CA LYS A 210 20.75 -7.04 7.40
C LYS A 210 21.94 -6.44 6.62
N PRO A 211 23.02 -5.99 7.30
CA PRO A 211 24.20 -5.43 6.63
C PRO A 211 24.90 -6.36 5.61
N ASN A 212 24.75 -7.68 5.79
CA ASN A 212 25.26 -8.70 4.86
C ASN A 212 24.32 -8.99 3.68
N ASN A 213 23.32 -8.13 3.45
CA ASN A 213 22.29 -8.28 2.41
C ASN A 213 21.31 -9.45 2.59
N VAL A 214 21.35 -10.15 3.73
CA VAL A 214 20.36 -11.18 4.04
C VAL A 214 19.05 -10.50 4.48
N LEU A 215 17.94 -10.94 3.88
CA LEU A 215 16.61 -10.56 4.30
C LEU A 215 16.16 -11.50 5.43
N VAL A 216 15.64 -10.93 6.51
CA VAL A 216 14.97 -11.67 7.58
C VAL A 216 13.60 -11.09 7.83
N GLU A 217 12.70 -11.82 8.50
CA GLU A 217 11.45 -11.24 8.95
C GLU A 217 11.71 -10.07 9.91
N ILE A 218 10.87 -9.04 9.84
CA ILE A 218 11.07 -7.86 10.68
C ILE A 218 10.95 -8.21 12.16
N SER A 219 10.10 -9.18 12.52
CA SER A 219 9.89 -9.74 13.86
C SER A 219 11.19 -10.27 14.49
N GLU A 220 12.09 -10.82 13.68
CA GLU A 220 13.40 -11.34 14.11
C GLU A 220 14.48 -10.26 14.23
N SER A 221 14.17 -9.03 13.82
CA SER A 221 15.13 -7.93 13.88
C SER A 221 15.17 -7.27 15.25
N LYS A 222 16.25 -6.52 15.53
CA LYS A 222 16.40 -5.78 16.80
C LYS A 222 15.27 -4.78 17.06
N ASN A 223 14.66 -4.25 16.00
CA ASN A 223 13.49 -3.38 16.09
C ASN A 223 12.36 -3.99 15.24
N PRO A 224 11.44 -4.76 15.84
CA PRO A 224 10.42 -5.51 15.10
C PRO A 224 9.25 -4.66 14.59
N LYS A 225 9.41 -3.34 14.57
CA LYS A 225 8.41 -2.37 14.12
C LYS A 225 8.98 -1.51 13.00
N LEU A 226 8.08 -0.98 12.17
CA LEU A 226 8.38 0.15 11.32
C LEU A 226 8.12 1.44 12.12
N VAL A 227 9.09 2.33 12.11
CA VAL A 227 9.02 3.62 12.82
C VAL A 227 9.17 4.78 11.83
N THR A 228 8.76 5.97 12.24
CA THR A 228 8.94 7.19 11.46
C THR A 228 10.41 7.36 11.05
N GLY A 229 10.65 7.65 9.77
CA GLY A 229 11.98 7.79 9.19
C GLY A 229 12.60 6.48 8.69
N ASP A 230 11.98 5.31 8.91
CA ASP A 230 12.40 4.09 8.25
C ASP A 230 12.27 4.25 6.72
N VAL A 231 13.30 3.86 5.98
CA VAL A 231 13.25 3.75 4.52
C VAL A 231 12.94 2.31 4.16
N VAL A 232 11.87 2.11 3.41
CA VAL A 232 11.44 0.80 2.93
C VAL A 232 11.47 0.75 1.42
N VAL A 233 11.77 -0.42 0.85
CA VAL A 233 11.38 -0.74 -0.53
C VAL A 233 10.17 -1.64 -0.46
N MET A 234 9.10 -1.24 -1.14
CA MET A 234 7.84 -1.96 -1.16
C MET A 234 7.62 -2.56 -2.55
N THR A 235 7.32 -3.85 -2.58
CA THR A 235 6.73 -4.54 -3.73
C THR A 235 5.22 -4.52 -3.58
N PHE A 236 4.50 -4.07 -4.60
CA PHE A 236 3.05 -3.89 -4.58
C PHE A 236 2.44 -4.09 -5.97
N LYS A 237 1.15 -4.36 -6.02
CA LYS A 237 0.36 -4.29 -7.26
C LYS A 237 -0.50 -3.03 -7.26
N ILE A 238 -0.85 -2.52 -8.44
CA ILE A 238 -1.72 -1.36 -8.60
C ILE A 238 -3.09 -1.84 -9.04
N VAL A 239 -4.12 -1.43 -8.31
CA VAL A 239 -5.51 -1.80 -8.58
C VAL A 239 -6.38 -0.56 -8.71
N PHE A 240 -7.22 -0.55 -9.73
CA PHE A 240 -8.30 0.40 -9.93
C PHE A 240 -9.62 -0.27 -9.53
N ASN A 241 -10.19 0.14 -8.40
CA ASN A 241 -11.40 -0.43 -7.84
C ASN A 241 -12.60 0.46 -8.14
N THR A 242 -13.71 -0.13 -8.58
CA THR A 242 -15.02 0.50 -8.72
C THR A 242 -15.92 0.06 -7.57
N MET A 243 -16.59 1.00 -6.91
CA MET A 243 -17.40 0.76 -5.72
C MET A 243 -18.67 1.60 -5.78
N GLY A 244 -19.77 0.97 -6.19
CA GLY A 244 -21.03 1.68 -6.39
C GLY A 244 -20.86 2.78 -7.43
N THR A 245 -20.90 4.03 -6.98
CA THR A 245 -20.79 5.24 -7.82
C THR A 245 -19.41 5.87 -7.85
N VAL A 246 -18.43 5.28 -7.15
CA VAL A 246 -17.07 5.82 -7.09
C VAL A 246 -16.03 4.84 -7.62
N TRP A 247 -14.88 5.35 -8.05
CA TRP A 247 -13.71 4.52 -8.30
C TRP A 247 -12.49 5.05 -7.56
N GLN A 248 -11.48 4.21 -7.36
CA GLN A 248 -10.18 4.64 -6.83
C GLN A 248 -9.02 3.80 -7.36
N MET A 249 -7.85 4.42 -7.42
CA MET A 249 -6.59 3.70 -7.55
C MET A 249 -6.01 3.41 -6.16
N ALA A 250 -5.51 2.19 -5.95
CA ALA A 250 -4.89 1.76 -4.71
C ALA A 250 -3.62 0.95 -4.97
N PHE A 251 -2.60 1.15 -4.14
CA PHE A 251 -1.42 0.30 -4.09
C PHE A 251 -1.66 -0.78 -3.04
N VAL A 252 -1.65 -2.04 -3.48
CA VAL A 252 -1.84 -3.21 -2.60
C VAL A 252 -0.46 -3.78 -2.26
N PRO A 253 0.03 -3.59 -1.03
CA PRO A 253 1.35 -4.05 -0.63
C PRO A 253 1.42 -5.57 -0.59
N ILE A 254 2.53 -6.13 -1.09
CA ILE A 254 2.82 -7.57 -1.09
C ILE A 254 4.03 -7.84 -0.18
N GLN A 255 5.07 -7.03 -0.29
CA GLN A 255 6.27 -7.13 0.52
C GLN A 255 6.81 -5.75 0.85
N VAL A 256 7.29 -5.56 2.08
CA VAL A 256 7.87 -4.31 2.57
C VAL A 256 9.20 -4.63 3.24
N ILE A 257 10.30 -4.14 2.68
CA ILE A 257 11.65 -4.44 3.14
C ILE A 257 12.26 -3.18 3.74
N ARG A 258 12.52 -3.17 5.07
CA ARG A 258 13.24 -2.08 5.74
C ARG A 258 14.72 -2.09 5.36
N MET A 259 15.15 -1.02 4.70
CA MET A 259 16.50 -0.83 4.16
C MET A 259 17.41 -0.05 5.11
N GLY A 260 16.84 0.77 5.98
CA GLY A 260 17.57 1.61 6.93
C GLY A 260 16.68 2.73 7.44
N GLN A 261 17.28 3.80 7.91
CA GLN A 261 16.59 5.00 8.36
C GLN A 261 17.21 6.20 7.68
N ILE A 262 16.40 7.17 7.29
CA ILE A 262 16.90 8.48 6.87
C ILE A 262 17.24 9.29 8.11
N ASP A 263 18.29 10.12 8.01
CA ASP A 263 18.74 10.97 9.11
C ASP A 263 17.61 11.94 9.53
N PRO A 264 17.17 11.94 10.80
CA PRO A 264 16.17 12.88 11.29
C PRO A 264 16.50 14.34 10.98
N SER A 265 17.78 14.70 10.95
CA SER A 265 18.22 16.07 10.64
C SER A 265 18.03 16.46 9.16
N ALA A 266 17.94 15.48 8.25
CA ALA A 266 17.66 15.72 6.83
C ALA A 266 16.19 16.08 6.58
N PHE A 267 15.30 15.70 7.50
CA PHE A 267 13.96 16.23 7.53
C PHE A 267 14.01 17.59 8.22
N GLY A 268 14.20 18.66 7.43
CA GLY A 268 14.10 20.03 7.94
C GLY A 268 12.85 20.11 8.81
N ALA A 269 13.06 20.32 10.12
CA ALA A 269 12.13 20.02 11.21
C ALA A 269 10.72 19.72 10.71
N ILE A 270 10.45 18.45 10.36
CA ILE A 270 9.05 18.02 10.29
C ILE A 270 8.54 18.40 11.66
N ASP A 271 7.52 19.26 11.69
CA ASP A 271 6.81 19.65 12.90
C ASP A 271 6.42 18.38 13.66
N SER A 272 7.36 17.89 14.46
CA SER A 272 7.17 16.95 15.55
C SER A 272 6.37 17.63 16.66
N SER A 273 6.04 18.91 16.47
CA SER A 273 5.07 19.70 17.21
C SER A 273 3.61 19.41 16.87
N GLU A 274 3.29 18.45 15.97
CA GLU A 274 2.09 17.62 16.19
C GLU A 274 2.34 16.67 17.37
N ASP A 275 2.62 17.30 18.52
CA ASP A 275 2.48 16.77 19.86
C ASP A 275 0.99 16.48 20.04
N HIS A 276 0.55 15.36 19.46
CA HIS A 276 -0.80 14.84 19.61
C HIS A 276 -1.13 14.45 21.05
N SER A 277 -0.21 14.66 22.00
CA SER A 277 -0.43 14.51 23.43
C SER A 277 -0.77 15.82 24.16
N LYS A 278 -0.79 16.98 23.47
CA LYS A 278 -0.98 18.29 24.10
C LYS A 278 -2.01 19.20 23.43
N LEU A 279 -3.14 18.66 23.00
CA LEU A 279 -4.39 19.43 23.03
C LEU A 279 -4.85 19.46 24.49
N GLU A 280 -4.42 20.48 25.24
CA GLU A 280 -5.10 20.84 26.48
C GLU A 280 -6.52 21.27 26.09
N LEU A 281 -7.46 20.31 26.14
CA LEU A 281 -8.88 20.61 26.12
C LEU A 281 -9.12 21.64 27.23
N PRO A 282 -9.70 22.83 26.92
CA PRO A 282 -10.01 23.80 27.96
C PRO A 282 -10.84 23.09 29.02
N LYS A 283 -10.45 23.25 30.28
CA LYS A 283 -11.17 22.61 31.38
C LYS A 283 -12.62 23.13 31.36
N PRO A 284 -13.63 22.28 31.64
CA PRO A 284 -15.01 22.75 31.73
C PRO A 284 -15.10 23.98 32.65
N GLY A 285 -15.46 25.13 32.09
CA GLY A 285 -15.56 26.42 32.80
C GLY A 285 -14.53 27.49 32.42
N GLU A 286 -13.55 27.18 31.57
CA GLU A 286 -12.57 28.17 31.12
C GLU A 286 -13.17 29.10 30.05
N ARG A 287 -13.34 30.40 30.39
CA ARG A 287 -13.91 31.41 29.48
C ARG A 287 -12.90 31.82 28.42
N LEU A 288 -13.16 31.46 27.17
CA LEU A 288 -12.42 31.93 25.99
C LEU A 288 -12.47 33.46 25.93
N ARG A 289 -11.31 34.12 25.90
CA ARG A 289 -11.21 35.55 25.64
C ARG A 289 -11.13 35.79 24.14
N ALA A 290 -11.92 36.74 23.64
CA ALA A 290 -11.83 37.19 22.26
C ALA A 290 -10.45 37.83 22.01
N ILE A 291 -9.82 37.43 20.91
CA ILE A 291 -8.56 38.01 20.43
C ILE A 291 -8.89 39.39 19.84
N PRO A 292 -8.13 40.46 20.16
CA PRO A 292 -8.38 41.79 19.59
C PRO A 292 -8.08 41.82 18.08
N ASP A 293 -8.94 42.51 17.31
CA ASP A 293 -8.92 42.62 15.83
C ASP A 293 -7.63 43.18 15.19
N THR A 294 -6.63 43.55 16.00
CA THR A 294 -5.36 44.12 15.53
C THR A 294 -4.46 43.15 14.75
N VAL A 295 -4.78 41.86 14.65
CA VAL A 295 -3.93 40.87 13.94
C VAL A 295 -4.39 40.60 12.50
N GLN A 296 -5.59 41.04 12.08
CA GLN A 296 -6.07 40.83 10.70
C GLN A 296 -5.56 41.87 9.68
N ALA A 297 -4.89 42.94 10.12
CA ALA A 297 -4.40 43.99 9.21
C ALA A 297 -3.01 43.72 8.58
N ALA A 298 -2.27 42.72 9.07
CA ALA A 298 -0.90 42.44 8.57
C ALA A 298 -0.85 41.44 7.39
N ALA A 299 -1.99 40.89 6.96
CA ALA A 299 -2.05 39.87 5.89
C ALA A 299 -2.42 40.43 4.50
N ARG A 300 -2.49 41.76 4.32
CA ARG A 300 -2.70 42.41 3.01
C ARG A 300 -1.51 43.27 2.62
N ALA A 301 -0.42 42.63 2.23
CA ALA A 301 0.62 43.27 1.42
C ALA A 301 0.31 43.01 -0.08
N PRO A 302 0.43 44.01 -0.98
CA PRO A 302 0.19 43.81 -2.41
C PRO A 302 1.36 43.06 -3.07
N LEU A 303 1.05 42.06 -3.90
CA LEU A 303 2.00 41.40 -4.80
C LEU A 303 2.50 42.39 -5.87
N PRO A 304 3.79 42.36 -6.26
CA PRO A 304 4.31 43.21 -7.32
C PRO A 304 3.83 42.76 -8.72
N GLU A 305 3.45 43.74 -9.55
CA GLU A 305 3.03 43.60 -10.94
C GLU A 305 4.11 42.93 -11.82
N ILE A 306 3.74 41.83 -12.47
CA ILE A 306 4.54 41.21 -13.53
C ILE A 306 4.23 41.94 -14.84
N LYS A 307 5.22 42.64 -15.39
CA LYS A 307 5.14 43.33 -16.69
C LYS A 307 5.12 42.32 -17.83
N ASN A 308 4.08 42.41 -18.66
CA ASN A 308 3.91 41.67 -19.92
C ASN A 308 5.10 41.88 -20.87
N VAL A 309 5.74 40.78 -21.28
CA VAL A 309 6.67 40.74 -22.41
C VAL A 309 5.92 40.17 -23.62
N LYS A 310 5.90 40.99 -24.67
CA LYS A 310 5.27 40.79 -25.98
C LYS A 310 6.08 39.80 -26.83
N PRO A 311 5.50 38.74 -27.41
CA PRO A 311 6.18 37.98 -28.46
C PRO A 311 6.04 38.68 -29.82
N SER A 312 7.19 38.85 -30.45
CA SER A 312 7.39 39.37 -31.80
C SER A 312 6.94 38.39 -32.87
N SER A 313 6.45 38.95 -33.97
CA SER A 313 6.02 38.33 -35.23
C SER A 313 7.17 37.88 -36.15
N SER A 314 6.78 37.07 -37.16
CA SER A 314 7.49 36.59 -38.38
C SER A 314 8.27 35.27 -38.19
N ASP A 315 8.14 34.24 -39.05
CA ASP A 315 8.16 34.25 -40.51
C ASP A 315 7.25 33.22 -41.21
N ARG A 316 6.85 33.60 -42.43
CA ARG A 316 6.20 32.81 -43.48
C ARG A 316 7.22 31.95 -44.22
N VAL A 317 6.88 30.69 -44.53
CA VAL A 317 7.35 29.99 -45.75
C VAL A 317 6.18 29.21 -46.35
N ALA A 318 6.09 29.30 -47.67
CA ALA A 318 4.98 28.89 -48.53
C ALA A 318 5.06 27.43 -49.01
N SER A 319 3.87 26.84 -49.23
CA SER A 319 3.41 25.99 -50.38
C SER A 319 4.20 24.71 -50.76
N PRO A 320 3.55 23.63 -51.31
CA PRO A 320 2.58 23.73 -52.41
C PRO A 320 1.34 22.80 -52.43
N GLU A 321 0.42 23.22 -53.29
CA GLU A 321 -0.78 22.56 -53.83
C GLU A 321 -0.47 21.26 -54.60
N VAL A 322 -1.35 20.26 -54.51
CA VAL A 322 -1.86 19.43 -55.63
C VAL A 322 -3.18 18.73 -55.21
N PRO A 323 -3.99 18.11 -56.11
CA PRO A 323 -5.30 18.60 -56.50
C PRO A 323 -6.47 17.66 -56.12
N ALA A 324 -7.68 18.14 -56.40
CA ALA A 324 -8.94 17.39 -56.35
C ALA A 324 -9.14 16.52 -57.61
N ASP A 325 -9.76 15.34 -57.43
CA ASP A 325 -10.60 14.56 -58.35
C ASP A 325 -11.34 13.53 -57.43
N ASP A 326 -12.66 13.59 -57.21
CA ASP A 326 -13.83 13.28 -58.06
C ASP A 326 -14.29 11.80 -57.98
N ALA A 327 -15.62 11.62 -57.87
CA ALA A 327 -16.45 10.39 -57.96
C ALA A 327 -16.31 9.32 -56.84
N SER A 328 -17.34 8.66 -56.29
CA SER A 328 -18.78 8.55 -56.60
C SER A 328 -19.49 7.71 -55.51
N ASP A 329 -20.76 8.04 -55.24
CA ASP A 329 -21.93 7.16 -55.02
C ASP A 329 -21.93 5.94 -54.08
N ALA A 330 -22.85 5.98 -53.10
CA ALA A 330 -23.92 5.00 -52.83
C ALA A 330 -24.46 5.24 -51.39
N ASP A 331 -25.58 5.91 -51.19
CA ASP A 331 -26.97 5.39 -51.22
C ASP A 331 -27.32 4.48 -50.02
N SER A 332 -28.04 5.05 -49.03
CA SER A 332 -29.10 4.38 -48.25
C SER A 332 -29.51 5.24 -47.05
N SER A 333 -30.48 6.13 -47.27
CA SER A 333 -31.25 6.80 -46.23
C SER A 333 -32.60 6.10 -46.07
N ALA A 334 -32.81 5.43 -44.94
CA ALA A 334 -34.13 4.97 -44.51
C ALA A 334 -34.78 6.05 -43.65
N SER A 335 -35.96 6.48 -44.10
CA SER A 335 -36.91 7.37 -43.44
C SER A 335 -37.60 6.69 -42.26
N TYR A 336 -37.85 7.44 -41.19
CA TYR A 336 -39.01 7.20 -40.32
C TYR A 336 -39.69 8.52 -40.03
N GLU A 337 -41.00 8.49 -40.21
CA GLU A 337 -41.92 9.61 -40.18
C GLU A 337 -42.34 10.00 -38.75
N ASP A 338 -42.90 11.18 -38.79
CA ASP A 338 -43.47 12.10 -37.84
C ASP A 338 -44.72 11.60 -37.08
N GLU A 339 -45.16 12.47 -36.18
CA GLU A 339 -46.47 12.64 -35.55
C GLU A 339 -46.74 11.90 -34.23
N SER A 340 -46.83 12.68 -33.15
CA SER A 340 -48.08 12.78 -32.37
C SER A 340 -48.02 13.90 -31.32
N ASP A 341 -48.77 14.96 -31.60
CA ASP A 341 -49.28 15.96 -30.65
C ASP A 341 -50.14 15.32 -29.53
N LYS A 342 -50.09 15.89 -28.31
CA LYS A 342 -51.27 16.38 -27.57
C LYS A 342 -50.97 16.92 -26.15
N ALA A 343 -51.19 18.23 -26.02
CA ALA A 343 -52.00 18.94 -25.02
C ALA A 343 -51.87 18.64 -23.50
N SER A 344 -51.58 19.72 -22.76
CA SER A 344 -51.83 19.92 -21.32
C SER A 344 -53.31 19.84 -20.93
N PRO A 345 -53.62 19.77 -19.62
CA PRO A 345 -54.10 21.01 -18.98
C PRO A 345 -53.65 21.26 -17.51
N ARG A 346 -53.80 22.53 -17.14
CA ARG A 346 -53.69 23.18 -15.82
C ARG A 346 -54.87 22.89 -14.87
N HIS A 347 -54.70 23.35 -13.62
CA HIS A 347 -55.64 23.56 -12.47
C HIS A 347 -55.36 22.57 -11.32
N THR A 348 -55.25 22.93 -10.03
CA THR A 348 -55.65 24.12 -9.25
C THR A 348 -54.94 24.09 -7.89
N ALA A 349 -54.75 25.27 -7.28
CA ALA A 349 -54.37 25.45 -5.87
C ALA A 349 -55.58 25.29 -4.94
N VAL A 350 -55.39 24.78 -3.71
CA VAL A 350 -56.19 25.08 -2.51
C VAL A 350 -55.30 24.98 -1.26
N ASP A 351 -55.52 25.94 -0.36
CA ASP A 351 -54.84 26.29 0.88
C ASP A 351 -55.06 25.36 2.09
N ASP A 352 -54.20 25.58 3.10
CA ASP A 352 -54.42 25.59 4.55
C ASP A 352 -55.23 24.47 5.23
N ASP A 353 -54.57 23.73 6.13
CA ASP A 353 -55.05 23.74 7.53
C ASP A 353 -53.94 23.36 8.52
N ALA A 354 -53.85 24.16 9.58
CA ALA A 354 -52.94 24.00 10.70
C ALA A 354 -53.71 23.40 11.88
N SER A 355 -53.17 22.35 12.51
CA SER A 355 -53.50 22.05 13.92
C SER A 355 -52.54 21.05 14.59
N PRO A 356 -52.48 21.06 15.94
CA PRO A 356 -51.24 20.98 16.69
C PRO A 356 -50.91 19.58 17.22
N TRP A 357 -49.62 19.28 17.28
CA TRP A 357 -49.10 18.11 17.96
C TRP A 357 -49.22 18.28 19.49
N GLN A 358 -50.09 17.49 20.12
CA GLN A 358 -49.97 17.13 21.53
C GLN A 358 -49.16 15.83 21.66
N PRO A 359 -48.32 15.67 22.70
CA PRO A 359 -47.47 14.50 22.88
C PRO A 359 -48.26 13.37 23.54
N SER A 360 -48.03 12.14 23.10
CA SER A 360 -48.41 10.93 23.82
C SER A 360 -47.18 9.99 23.91
N PRO A 361 -47.16 9.11 24.92
CA PRO A 361 -45.99 8.84 25.73
C PRO A 361 -45.13 7.67 25.22
N LEU A 362 -43.85 7.74 25.62
CA LEU A 362 -42.85 6.67 25.71
C LEU A 362 -43.34 5.25 25.33
N SER A 363 -43.00 4.85 24.11
CA SER A 363 -42.83 3.45 23.73
C SER A 363 -41.32 3.19 23.58
N GLU A 364 -40.78 2.43 24.53
CA GLU A 364 -39.52 1.70 24.40
C GLU A 364 -39.64 0.73 23.21
N ASP A 365 -39.00 1.08 22.12
CA ASP A 365 -38.33 0.17 21.17
C ASP A 365 -38.07 0.98 19.90
N SER A 366 -36.79 1.28 19.65
CA SER A 366 -36.35 1.71 18.33
C SER A 366 -35.06 0.98 17.98
N PRO A 367 -35.01 0.39 16.77
CA PRO A 367 -33.85 -0.33 16.31
C PRO A 367 -32.67 0.63 16.10
N ARG A 368 -31.51 0.10 16.46
CA ARG A 368 -30.19 0.72 16.34
C ARG A 368 -29.98 1.15 14.88
N ALA A 369 -29.81 2.45 14.66
CA ALA A 369 -29.49 3.01 13.36
C ALA A 369 -28.16 2.43 12.85
N ASP A 370 -28.21 1.81 11.68
CA ASP A 370 -27.05 1.36 10.93
C ASP A 370 -26.15 2.56 10.62
N ALA A 371 -24.98 2.58 11.24
CA ALA A 371 -23.91 3.49 10.86
C ALA A 371 -23.41 3.07 9.48
N LEU A 372 -23.56 3.97 8.50
CA LEU A 372 -22.96 3.86 7.18
C LEU A 372 -21.44 3.72 7.31
N ASP A 373 -20.99 2.47 7.18
CA ASP A 373 -19.58 2.08 7.13
C ASP A 373 -18.95 2.72 5.88
N SER A 374 -17.91 3.52 6.09
CA SER A 374 -17.09 4.02 4.98
C SER A 374 -16.40 2.83 4.31
N PRO A 375 -16.44 2.68 2.97
CA PRO A 375 -15.92 1.50 2.31
C PRO A 375 -14.39 1.47 2.42
N GLY A 376 -13.88 0.62 3.31
CA GLY A 376 -12.52 0.11 3.24
C GLY A 376 -12.41 -0.78 2.00
N ILE A 377 -11.44 -0.49 1.14
CA ILE A 377 -11.43 -1.00 -0.23
C ILE A 377 -10.44 -2.15 -0.32
N TYR A 378 -10.97 -3.35 -0.55
CA TYR A 378 -10.17 -4.56 -0.59
C TYR A 378 -10.56 -5.44 -1.75
N VAL A 379 -9.52 -6.04 -2.32
CA VAL A 379 -9.58 -6.94 -3.46
C VAL A 379 -9.29 -8.32 -2.89
N ASP A 380 -10.28 -9.19 -2.93
CA ASP A 380 -10.07 -10.62 -2.72
C ASP A 380 -9.25 -11.14 -3.91
N ASP A 381 -8.07 -11.71 -3.65
CA ASP A 381 -7.19 -12.26 -4.67
C ASP A 381 -6.62 -13.60 -4.19
N ASP A 382 -7.20 -14.70 -4.64
CA ASP A 382 -6.69 -16.04 -4.39
C ASP A 382 -5.55 -16.37 -5.37
N SER A 383 -4.40 -16.75 -4.83
CA SER A 383 -3.22 -17.16 -5.58
C SER A 383 -3.44 -18.49 -6.31
N PHE A 384 -3.19 -18.49 -7.62
CA PHE A 384 -3.06 -19.72 -8.41
C PHE A 384 -1.75 -20.43 -8.01
N THR A 385 -1.84 -21.61 -7.41
CA THR A 385 -0.72 -22.57 -7.43
C THR A 385 -0.62 -23.12 -8.85
N ALA A 386 0.48 -22.87 -9.55
CA ALA A 386 0.77 -23.49 -10.82
C ALA A 386 0.68 -25.02 -10.66
N GLY A 387 -0.34 -25.63 -11.29
CA GLY A 387 -0.46 -27.08 -11.36
C GLY A 387 0.76 -27.67 -12.06
N VAL A 388 1.52 -28.49 -11.34
CA VAL A 388 2.55 -29.36 -11.92
C VAL A 388 1.83 -30.34 -12.84
N SER A 389 1.94 -30.12 -14.15
CA SER A 389 1.53 -31.08 -15.16
C SER A 389 2.54 -32.24 -15.16
N THR A 390 2.13 -33.38 -14.60
CA THR A 390 2.84 -34.65 -14.77
C THR A 390 2.57 -35.17 -16.18
N HIS A 391 3.45 -34.80 -17.13
CA HIS A 391 3.57 -35.53 -18.38
C HIS A 391 4.61 -36.65 -18.23
N GLU A 392 4.10 -37.88 -18.32
CA GLU A 392 4.86 -39.11 -18.44
C GLU A 392 5.64 -39.14 -19.78
N PRO A 393 6.90 -39.63 -19.83
CA PRO A 393 7.68 -39.62 -21.06
C PRO A 393 7.40 -40.86 -21.92
N ARG A 394 7.10 -40.62 -23.20
CA ARG A 394 7.05 -41.67 -24.22
C ARG A 394 8.43 -41.83 -24.86
N ALA A 395 8.99 -43.03 -24.70
CA ALA A 395 10.21 -43.46 -25.37
C ALA A 395 9.99 -43.71 -26.87
N LYS A 396 10.95 -43.28 -27.71
CA LYS A 396 11.78 -44.12 -28.61
C LYS A 396 12.50 -43.26 -29.67
N GLN A 397 13.83 -43.50 -29.77
CA GLN A 397 14.69 -43.74 -30.97
C GLN A 397 14.57 -42.79 -32.18
N ASP A 398 15.61 -42.43 -32.93
CA ASP A 398 17.00 -42.86 -33.07
C ASP A 398 17.74 -41.81 -33.96
N GLU A 399 19.06 -41.97 -34.08
CA GLU A 399 20.00 -41.31 -35.04
C GLU A 399 20.40 -39.85 -34.71
N GLY A 400 21.66 -39.44 -34.62
CA GLY A 400 22.92 -40.04 -35.08
C GLY A 400 23.75 -38.90 -35.69
N VAL A 401 24.65 -38.26 -34.94
CA VAL A 401 25.70 -37.40 -35.51
C VAL A 401 26.98 -37.53 -34.69
N ASP A 402 27.97 -38.11 -35.35
CA ASP A 402 29.38 -38.21 -35.01
C ASP A 402 30.08 -36.88 -35.33
N LEU A 403 30.74 -36.26 -34.34
CA LEU A 403 31.81 -35.29 -34.56
C LEU A 403 32.88 -35.45 -33.47
N SER A 404 33.89 -36.21 -33.84
CA SER A 404 35.23 -36.23 -33.27
C SER A 404 35.93 -34.88 -33.44
N GLN A 405 36.60 -34.36 -32.38
CA GLN A 405 37.94 -33.75 -32.44
C GLN A 405 38.50 -33.45 -31.02
N PRO A 406 39.84 -33.35 -30.85
CA PRO A 406 40.54 -33.71 -29.62
C PRO A 406 40.94 -32.52 -28.72
N LEU A 407 40.93 -32.76 -27.40
CA LEU A 407 41.57 -31.90 -26.41
C LEU A 407 43.10 -32.00 -26.52
N SER A 408 43.74 -30.86 -26.79
CA SER A 408 45.19 -30.71 -26.69
C SER A 408 45.61 -30.44 -25.25
N GLN A 409 46.65 -31.18 -24.85
CA GLN A 409 47.40 -31.05 -23.62
C GLN A 409 48.32 -29.81 -23.68
N ALA A 410 48.47 -29.12 -22.54
CA ALA A 410 49.65 -28.32 -22.26
C ALA A 410 50.10 -28.57 -20.81
N LYS A 411 51.28 -29.18 -20.70
CA LYS A 411 52.12 -29.40 -19.52
C LYS A 411 52.72 -28.07 -19.04
N GLU A 412 52.69 -27.82 -17.73
CA GLU A 412 53.85 -27.78 -16.82
C GLU A 412 55.02 -26.90 -17.28
N ASP A 413 55.36 -25.86 -16.50
CA ASP A 413 56.60 -25.92 -15.71
C ASP A 413 56.65 -24.90 -14.54
N THR A 414 57.17 -25.43 -13.43
CA THR A 414 57.88 -24.91 -12.23
C THR A 414 58.18 -23.40 -12.06
N GLY A 415 58.34 -22.81 -10.85
CA GLY A 415 58.42 -23.27 -9.47
C GLY A 415 58.96 -22.16 -8.52
N VAL A 416 59.13 -22.49 -7.23
CA VAL A 416 59.97 -21.82 -6.18
C VAL A 416 59.36 -20.54 -5.54
N GLU A 417 59.22 -20.32 -4.22
CA GLU A 417 59.61 -20.95 -2.93
C GLU A 417 58.71 -20.37 -1.79
N PRO A 418 58.55 -21.02 -0.63
CA PRO A 418 57.93 -20.45 0.57
C PRO A 418 58.98 -20.08 1.64
N SER A 419 58.90 -18.88 2.20
CA SER A 419 59.72 -18.46 3.34
C SER A 419 58.99 -18.69 4.67
N ASP A 420 59.47 -19.69 5.40
CA ASP A 420 59.27 -19.88 6.84
C ASP A 420 59.99 -18.79 7.65
N SER A 421 59.41 -18.42 8.80
CA SER A 421 60.14 -17.84 9.93
C SER A 421 59.40 -18.14 11.24
N GLN A 422 59.96 -19.06 12.02
CA GLN A 422 59.54 -19.42 13.37
C GLN A 422 60.14 -18.49 14.46
N ALA A 423 59.46 -18.53 15.61
CA ALA A 423 59.97 -18.57 16.99
C ALA A 423 60.16 -17.26 17.78
N THR A 424 59.37 -17.11 18.86
CA THR A 424 59.77 -17.37 20.27
C THR A 424 58.60 -17.00 21.20
N SER A 425 57.99 -17.93 21.94
CA SER A 425 58.32 -18.37 23.32
C SER A 425 58.26 -17.29 24.41
N ALA A 426 57.19 -17.31 25.23
CA ALA A 426 57.30 -17.10 26.68
C ALA A 426 56.10 -17.68 27.46
N LYS A 427 56.42 -18.62 28.36
CA LYS A 427 55.60 -19.22 29.41
C LYS A 427 55.14 -18.18 30.44
N SER A 428 53.93 -18.31 30.97
CA SER A 428 53.77 -18.31 32.44
C SER A 428 52.59 -19.20 32.86
N ARG A 429 52.92 -20.16 33.74
CA ARG A 429 51.99 -20.97 34.53
C ARG A 429 51.92 -20.33 35.91
N GLY A 430 50.72 -20.08 36.42
CA GLY A 430 50.46 -19.73 37.81
C GLY A 430 49.27 -20.54 38.32
N ARG A 431 49.54 -21.52 39.17
CA ARG A 431 48.59 -22.45 39.80
C ARG A 431 48.57 -22.14 41.29
N SER A 432 47.42 -21.79 41.87
CA SER A 432 47.09 -21.87 43.31
C SER A 432 45.67 -21.31 43.53
N THR A 433 44.79 -21.68 44.45
CA THR A 433 44.56 -22.81 45.37
C THR A 433 43.13 -22.65 45.92
N LYS A 434 42.41 -23.76 46.07
CA LYS A 434 41.30 -24.08 47.01
C LYS A 434 41.07 -23.14 48.22
N ARG A 435 39.79 -22.83 48.50
CA ARG A 435 39.02 -22.94 49.79
C ARG A 435 37.61 -22.37 49.50
N ASN A 436 36.48 -23.09 49.52
CA ASN A 436 35.79 -23.95 50.49
C ASN A 436 35.30 -23.26 51.77
N SER A 437 34.02 -22.87 51.79
CA SER A 437 33.03 -22.82 52.90
C SER A 437 31.77 -22.16 52.32
N GLY A 438 30.58 -22.77 52.26
CA GLY A 438 29.87 -23.49 53.31
C GLY A 438 28.93 -22.51 54.03
N GLY A 439 27.62 -22.54 53.75
CA GLY A 439 26.63 -21.68 54.41
C GLY A 439 25.21 -21.83 53.84
N VAL A 440 24.44 -22.72 54.46
CA VAL A 440 23.04 -23.16 54.24
C VAL A 440 22.01 -22.09 54.73
N PRO A 441 20.71 -22.19 54.36
CA PRO A 441 19.78 -21.06 54.25
C PRO A 441 18.79 -20.91 55.42
N SER A 442 18.14 -19.75 55.50
CA SER A 442 16.88 -19.49 56.19
C SER A 442 16.18 -18.35 55.44
N GLY A 443 14.94 -18.41 54.95
CA GLY A 443 13.74 -18.94 55.55
C GLY A 443 12.86 -17.77 55.99
N ARG A 444 11.82 -17.39 55.22
CA ARG A 444 10.62 -16.74 55.79
C ARG A 444 9.42 -16.75 54.83
N ALA A 445 8.43 -17.55 55.20
CA ALA A 445 7.05 -17.45 54.77
C ALA A 445 6.25 -16.44 55.64
N LYS A 446 5.01 -16.17 55.21
CA LYS A 446 3.89 -15.38 55.79
C LYS A 446 3.65 -14.06 55.03
N ARG A 447 2.42 -13.64 54.70
CA ARG A 447 1.07 -14.08 55.09
C ARG A 447 0.04 -13.43 54.16
N ALA A 448 -1.09 -14.10 53.99
CA ALA A 448 -2.33 -13.59 53.41
C ALA A 448 -2.93 -12.41 54.21
N ARG A 449 -3.69 -11.55 53.50
CA ARG A 449 -4.81 -10.79 54.06
C ARG A 449 -5.97 -10.80 53.04
N VAL A 450 -7.02 -11.50 53.45
CA VAL A 450 -8.42 -11.32 53.04
C VAL A 450 -9.09 -10.57 54.20
N ARG A 451 -9.92 -9.57 53.89
CA ARG A 451 -11.00 -8.91 54.67
C ARG A 451 -11.58 -7.82 53.75
N ASP A 452 -12.86 -7.53 53.66
CA ASP A 452 -14.12 -8.13 54.11
C ASP A 452 -15.17 -7.68 53.07
#